data_AF-A0A833MTT1-F1
#
_entry.id   AF-A0A833MTT1-F1
#
_cell.length_a   1.000
_cell.length_b   1.000
_cell.length_c   1.000
_cell.angle_alpha   90.00
_cell.angle_beta   90.00
_cell.angle_gamma   90.00
#
_symmetry.space_group_name_H-M   'P 1'
#
loop_
_entity.id
_entity.type
_entity.pdbx_description
1 polymer ?
#
loop_
_entity_poly.entity_id
_entity_poly.type
_entity_poly.pdbx_seq_one_letter_code
_entity_poly.pdbx_strand_id
1 'polypeptide(L)'
;MDHTLLTALNQADATAGRIALNAELPTDGGAPEWVELIPAGRDVVGRDGRRWVKDQPERLVATFNASGAALPIDWEHASEHKAPKGEPAPAAGWIEELELRDGDALWGRVEWTEAARNQIERKHYRYLSPVFLFEPATRRIATLSSAGLTNRPNLFLTALNQGLNDLSHPQKEAATMVLPEAIRKALRLADDATESDAVSAINSMQGSLQTARNQAEQPPLEKFVPRADHDAALSRATNAEQQLQQHLQQAQEREIETAINQALEAGKITPATAEYHKAACRQDGGLDAFKQYVAAAPVVAADSGLDGKQPDQEKALNSETSQVAAMFGNSADDIREYSQAGGN
;
A
#
# COMPACT_ATOMS: atom_id res chain seq x y z
N MET A 1 20.17 -29.00 -68.12
CA MET A 1 19.30 -27.91 -67.65
C MET A 1 18.44 -28.49 -66.55
N ASP A 2 18.55 -28.00 -65.32
CA ASP A 2 17.51 -27.10 -64.83
C ASP A 2 18.05 -26.20 -63.70
N HIS A 3 17.40 -25.07 -63.46
CA HIS A 3 17.66 -24.15 -62.36
C HIS A 3 16.35 -23.91 -61.61
N THR A 4 16.26 -24.18 -60.31
CA THR A 4 15.31 -23.45 -59.47
C THR A 4 15.63 -23.51 -57.96
N LEU A 5 15.62 -22.32 -57.36
CA LEU A 5 15.20 -21.99 -55.99
C LEU A 5 15.87 -22.71 -54.80
N LEU A 6 16.74 -21.95 -54.13
CA LEU A 6 16.64 -21.84 -52.67
C LEU A 6 15.22 -21.33 -52.32
N THR A 7 14.58 -21.93 -51.31
CA THR A 7 13.48 -21.31 -50.57
C THR A 7 13.62 -21.67 -49.10
N ALA A 8 13.64 -20.67 -48.21
CA ALA A 8 13.84 -20.89 -46.79
C ALA A 8 12.56 -21.44 -46.12
N LEU A 9 12.61 -22.66 -45.60
CA LEU A 9 11.56 -23.23 -44.76
C LEU A 9 11.73 -22.82 -43.30
N ASN A 10 11.57 -21.52 -43.04
CA ASN A 10 11.53 -20.95 -41.70
C ASN A 10 10.13 -21.15 -41.07
N GLN A 11 9.70 -22.40 -40.95
CA GLN A 11 8.47 -22.81 -40.24
C GLN A 11 8.69 -24.15 -39.51
N ALA A 12 9.05 -24.05 -38.23
CA ALA A 12 8.87 -25.11 -37.25
C ALA A 12 8.12 -24.49 -36.06
N ASP A 13 6.80 -24.71 -36.00
CA ASP A 13 5.96 -24.16 -34.94
C ASP A 13 6.09 -24.98 -33.66
N ALA A 14 6.86 -24.45 -32.70
CA ALA A 14 6.95 -24.94 -31.34
C ALA A 14 7.32 -23.78 -30.40
N THR A 15 6.51 -23.53 -29.38
CA THR A 15 6.65 -22.41 -28.44
C THR A 15 7.74 -22.63 -27.37
N ALA A 16 8.97 -22.85 -27.82
CA ALA A 16 10.16 -22.91 -26.97
C ALA A 16 10.58 -21.50 -26.53
N GLY A 17 10.23 -21.12 -25.30
CA GLY A 17 10.57 -19.82 -24.74
C GLY A 17 12.08 -19.68 -24.47
N ARG A 18 12.70 -18.64 -25.03
CA ARG A 18 14.09 -18.22 -24.71
C ARG A 18 14.05 -17.32 -23.48
N ILE A 19 14.80 -17.64 -22.43
CA ILE A 19 14.77 -16.91 -21.15
C ILE A 19 16.18 -16.64 -20.62
N ALA A 20 16.44 -15.37 -20.31
CA ALA A 20 17.65 -14.81 -19.72
C ALA A 20 17.79 -15.07 -18.21
N LEU A 21 18.94 -15.61 -17.80
CA LEU A 21 19.14 -16.20 -16.47
C LEU A 21 20.53 -15.90 -15.87
N ASN A 22 20.69 -14.70 -15.32
CA ASN A 22 22.00 -14.08 -15.04
C ASN A 22 22.78 -14.50 -13.78
N ALA A 23 24.11 -14.46 -13.94
CA ALA A 23 25.19 -15.21 -13.28
C ALA A 23 26.38 -14.33 -12.92
N GLU A 24 27.51 -14.95 -12.51
CA GLU A 24 28.25 -14.42 -11.37
C GLU A 24 29.55 -15.27 -11.08
N LEU A 25 30.76 -14.71 -10.81
CA LEU A 25 32.00 -15.39 -10.29
C LEU A 25 33.00 -14.53 -9.42
N PRO A 26 33.30 -14.84 -8.13
CA PRO A 26 33.69 -13.93 -7.00
C PRO A 26 33.98 -12.40 -7.21
N THR A 27 35.01 -11.74 -6.63
CA THR A 27 35.03 -10.24 -6.49
C THR A 27 35.98 -9.35 -7.34
N ASP A 28 37.21 -9.74 -7.72
CA ASP A 28 38.31 -8.81 -8.11
C ASP A 28 39.45 -9.42 -8.97
N GLY A 29 39.78 -8.82 -10.13
CA GLY A 29 41.08 -8.98 -10.83
C GLY A 29 41.13 -8.90 -12.37
N GLY A 30 40.18 -9.54 -13.07
CA GLY A 30 40.23 -9.71 -14.54
C GLY A 30 38.98 -10.38 -15.10
N ALA A 31 38.73 -10.27 -16.41
CA ALA A 31 37.63 -11.05 -17.02
C ALA A 31 37.98 -12.55 -17.06
N PRO A 32 37.22 -13.42 -16.33
CA PRO A 32 37.63 -14.80 -16.05
C PRO A 32 37.48 -15.70 -17.27
N GLU A 33 38.45 -16.59 -17.47
CA GLU A 33 38.47 -17.53 -18.60
C GLU A 33 37.34 -18.56 -18.55
N TRP A 34 36.99 -19.04 -17.36
CA TRP A 34 35.88 -19.98 -17.16
C TRP A 34 34.75 -19.32 -16.38
N VAL A 35 33.51 -19.56 -16.80
CA VAL A 35 32.30 -18.95 -16.23
C VAL A 35 31.26 -20.00 -15.85
N GLU A 36 30.65 -19.85 -14.67
CA GLU A 36 29.50 -20.63 -14.22
C GLU A 36 28.25 -20.18 -15.01
N LEU A 37 27.53 -21.12 -15.63
CA LEU A 37 26.36 -20.83 -16.49
C LEU A 37 25.05 -21.37 -15.89
N ILE A 38 25.04 -22.61 -15.38
CA ILE A 38 23.86 -23.18 -14.73
C ILE A 38 24.34 -23.85 -13.44
N PRO A 39 23.79 -23.50 -12.27
CA PRO A 39 24.33 -23.96 -10.99
C PRO A 39 24.14 -25.47 -10.81
N ALA A 40 24.87 -26.04 -9.85
CA ALA A 40 24.72 -27.44 -9.46
C ALA A 40 23.31 -27.75 -8.96
N GLY A 41 22.91 -29.01 -9.10
CA GLY A 41 21.59 -29.53 -8.76
C GLY A 41 20.62 -29.60 -9.94
N ARG A 42 19.59 -30.43 -9.75
CA ARG A 42 18.54 -30.72 -10.74
C ARG A 42 17.57 -29.55 -10.96
N ASP A 43 17.17 -28.87 -9.89
CA ASP A 43 16.08 -27.88 -9.94
C ASP A 43 16.64 -26.46 -10.00
N VAL A 44 16.67 -25.91 -11.21
CA VAL A 44 17.21 -24.58 -11.52
C VAL A 44 16.13 -23.54 -11.26
N VAL A 45 16.35 -22.63 -10.29
CA VAL A 45 15.35 -21.66 -9.83
C VAL A 45 15.80 -20.23 -10.12
N GLY A 46 14.95 -19.46 -10.82
CA GLY A 46 15.19 -18.06 -11.12
C GLY A 46 14.87 -17.13 -9.95
N ARG A 47 15.51 -15.94 -9.91
CA ARG A 47 15.18 -14.88 -8.93
C ARG A 47 13.76 -14.34 -9.10
N ASP A 48 13.21 -14.48 -10.30
CA ASP A 48 11.80 -14.24 -10.63
C ASP A 48 10.82 -15.36 -10.18
N GLY A 49 11.32 -16.44 -9.57
CA GLY A 49 10.53 -17.57 -9.08
C GLY A 49 10.16 -18.62 -10.13
N ARG A 50 10.54 -18.45 -11.40
CA ARG A 50 10.42 -19.50 -12.43
C ARG A 50 11.38 -20.66 -12.13
N ARG A 51 11.06 -21.85 -12.65
CA ARG A 51 11.83 -23.08 -12.41
C ARG A 51 12.00 -23.89 -13.69
N TRP A 52 13.14 -24.56 -13.79
CA TRP A 52 13.55 -25.45 -14.87
C TRP A 52 14.28 -26.67 -14.31
N VAL A 53 14.38 -27.73 -15.13
CA VAL A 53 14.94 -29.02 -14.73
C VAL A 53 16.20 -29.31 -15.55
N LYS A 54 17.31 -29.52 -14.85
CA LYS A 54 18.60 -30.03 -15.37
C LYS A 54 18.76 -31.48 -14.90
N ASP A 55 17.95 -32.39 -15.45
CA ASP A 55 17.99 -33.82 -15.11
C ASP A 55 18.98 -34.64 -15.96
N GLN A 56 19.56 -34.03 -17.01
CA GLN A 56 20.51 -34.65 -17.96
C GLN A 56 21.59 -33.61 -18.36
N PRO A 57 22.42 -33.12 -17.43
CA PRO A 57 23.39 -32.05 -17.67
C PRO A 57 24.41 -32.39 -18.77
N GLU A 58 24.76 -33.67 -18.94
CA GLU A 58 25.72 -34.17 -19.92
C GLU A 58 25.24 -33.92 -21.37
N ARG A 59 23.92 -33.89 -21.59
CA ARG A 59 23.34 -33.56 -22.89
C ARG A 59 23.60 -32.12 -23.31
N LEU A 60 23.78 -31.19 -22.37
CA LEU A 60 24.05 -29.79 -22.68
C LEU A 60 25.45 -29.65 -23.28
N VAL A 61 26.45 -30.31 -22.67
CA VAL A 61 27.82 -30.42 -23.20
C VAL A 61 27.84 -31.18 -24.53
N ALA A 62 27.15 -32.31 -24.63
CA ALA A 62 27.11 -33.11 -25.85
C ALA A 62 26.45 -32.37 -27.03
N THR A 63 25.37 -31.62 -26.78
CA THR A 63 24.67 -30.83 -27.81
C THR A 63 25.51 -29.65 -28.29
N PHE A 64 26.22 -28.97 -27.37
CA PHE A 64 27.17 -27.92 -27.71
C PHE A 64 28.30 -28.47 -28.60
N ASN A 65 28.98 -29.54 -28.17
CA ASN A 65 30.05 -30.18 -28.92
C ASN A 65 29.58 -30.71 -30.30
N ALA A 66 28.36 -31.22 -30.39
CA ALA A 66 27.76 -31.66 -31.66
C ALA A 66 27.37 -30.51 -32.60
N SER A 67 27.18 -29.29 -32.08
CA SER A 67 26.89 -28.10 -32.90
C SER A 67 28.13 -27.53 -33.58
N GLY A 68 29.30 -27.70 -32.97
CA GLY A 68 30.58 -27.16 -33.46
C GLY A 68 30.67 -25.63 -33.49
N ALA A 69 29.75 -24.92 -32.84
CA ALA A 69 29.65 -23.47 -32.87
C ALA A 69 29.76 -22.87 -31.45
N ALA A 70 30.65 -21.89 -31.27
CA ALA A 70 30.75 -21.14 -30.04
C ALA A 70 29.48 -20.31 -29.79
N LEU A 71 29.02 -20.24 -28.54
CA LEU A 71 27.79 -19.51 -28.19
C LEU A 71 28.12 -18.04 -27.87
N PRO A 72 27.37 -17.07 -28.42
CA PRO A 72 27.66 -15.65 -28.21
C PRO A 72 27.31 -15.23 -26.79
N ILE A 73 28.22 -14.50 -26.15
CA ILE A 73 27.91 -13.62 -25.03
C ILE A 73 27.67 -12.23 -25.62
N ASP A 74 26.55 -11.58 -25.33
CA ASP A 74 26.22 -10.23 -25.77
C ASP A 74 26.18 -9.22 -24.61
N TRP A 75 25.69 -8.00 -24.85
CA TRP A 75 25.35 -7.03 -23.80
C TRP A 75 23.83 -6.90 -23.64
N GLU A 76 23.35 -7.06 -22.40
CA GLU A 76 21.95 -6.86 -21.99
C GLU A 76 20.91 -7.51 -22.95
N HIS A 77 21.20 -8.73 -23.40
CA HIS A 77 20.36 -9.58 -24.26
C HIS A 77 20.14 -9.04 -25.67
N ALA A 78 21.14 -8.39 -26.25
CA ALA A 78 21.05 -7.89 -27.62
C ALA A 78 20.72 -9.00 -28.66
N SER A 79 21.20 -10.22 -28.49
CA SER A 79 20.91 -11.35 -29.39
C SER A 79 19.44 -11.78 -29.34
N GLU A 80 18.78 -11.57 -28.21
CA GLU A 80 17.38 -11.95 -27.97
C GLU A 80 16.40 -10.76 -28.13
N HIS A 81 16.88 -9.52 -28.08
CA HIS A 81 16.06 -8.30 -28.04
C HIS A 81 16.32 -7.30 -29.16
N LYS A 82 17.47 -7.37 -29.84
CA LYS A 82 17.90 -6.47 -30.93
C LYS A 82 18.08 -7.21 -32.25
N ALA A 83 18.82 -8.32 -32.27
CA ALA A 83 19.04 -9.11 -33.48
C ALA A 83 17.73 -9.55 -34.18
N PRO A 84 16.65 -9.95 -33.49
CA PRO A 84 15.37 -10.29 -34.14
C PRO A 84 14.66 -9.12 -34.84
N LYS A 85 15.10 -7.88 -34.61
CA LYS A 85 14.60 -6.66 -35.26
C LYS A 85 15.54 -6.15 -36.37
N GLY A 86 16.68 -6.82 -36.59
CA GLY A 86 17.77 -6.32 -37.43
C GLY A 86 18.62 -5.22 -36.79
N GLU A 87 18.45 -4.94 -35.49
CA GLU A 87 19.32 -4.03 -34.74
C GLU A 87 20.67 -4.71 -34.40
N PRO A 88 21.79 -3.97 -34.35
CA PRO A 88 23.11 -4.55 -34.00
C PRO A 88 23.14 -5.21 -32.62
N ALA A 89 23.62 -6.46 -32.60
CA ALA A 89 23.89 -7.26 -31.41
C ALA A 89 25.34 -7.78 -31.44
N PRO A 90 26.34 -6.94 -31.12
CA PRO A 90 27.73 -7.37 -31.07
C PRO A 90 27.98 -8.30 -29.88
N ALA A 91 28.85 -9.29 -30.07
CA ALA A 91 29.29 -10.16 -28.99
C ALA A 91 30.27 -9.43 -28.06
N ALA A 92 30.04 -9.55 -26.75
CA ALA A 92 30.97 -9.26 -25.68
C ALA A 92 32.06 -10.35 -25.54
N GLY A 93 31.73 -11.59 -25.90
CA GLY A 93 32.65 -12.72 -25.91
C GLY A 93 32.01 -13.97 -26.51
N TRP A 94 32.72 -15.10 -26.50
CA TRP A 94 32.27 -16.36 -27.06
C TRP A 94 32.54 -17.51 -26.10
N ILE A 95 31.52 -18.33 -25.82
CA ILE A 95 31.67 -19.57 -25.06
C ILE A 95 32.13 -20.66 -26.05
N GLU A 96 33.41 -21.04 -25.95
CA GLU A 96 34.08 -21.99 -26.86
C GLU A 96 34.01 -23.45 -26.40
N GLU A 97 33.75 -23.67 -25.11
CA GLU A 97 33.85 -24.98 -24.47
C GLU A 97 32.83 -25.04 -23.33
N LEU A 98 32.27 -26.24 -23.06
CA LEU A 98 31.40 -26.49 -21.91
C LEU A 98 31.91 -27.68 -21.11
N GLU A 99 31.86 -27.59 -19.78
CA GLU A 99 32.26 -28.66 -18.86
C GLU A 99 31.27 -28.74 -17.69
N LEU A 100 31.13 -29.93 -17.08
CA LEU A 100 30.42 -30.12 -15.82
C LEU A 100 31.43 -30.16 -14.67
N ARG A 101 31.25 -29.29 -13.67
CA ARG A 101 32.12 -29.18 -12.49
C ARG A 101 31.30 -29.25 -11.21
N ASP A 102 31.96 -29.33 -10.06
CA ASP A 102 31.43 -29.02 -8.72
C ASP A 102 29.99 -29.48 -8.46
N GLY A 103 29.74 -30.78 -8.62
CA GLY A 103 28.43 -31.38 -8.31
C GLY A 103 27.37 -31.32 -9.42
N ASP A 104 27.79 -31.10 -10.68
CA ASP A 104 26.99 -30.99 -11.92
C ASP A 104 26.65 -29.56 -12.40
N ALA A 105 27.29 -28.54 -11.83
CA ALA A 105 27.26 -27.17 -12.35
C ALA A 105 27.81 -27.14 -13.79
N LEU A 106 27.10 -26.48 -14.70
CA LEU A 106 27.53 -26.27 -16.07
C LEU A 106 28.39 -25.00 -16.15
N TRP A 107 29.65 -25.17 -16.54
CA TRP A 107 30.61 -24.11 -16.77
C TRP A 107 30.93 -23.99 -18.27
N GLY A 108 31.41 -22.83 -18.70
CA GLY A 108 31.93 -22.64 -20.05
C GLY A 108 33.21 -21.81 -20.12
N ARG A 109 34.07 -22.10 -21.10
CA ARG A 109 35.30 -21.34 -21.37
C ARG A 109 35.00 -20.19 -22.32
N VAL A 110 35.51 -18.99 -22.03
CA VAL A 110 35.12 -17.74 -22.69
C VAL A 110 36.31 -17.00 -23.30
N GLU A 111 36.26 -16.79 -24.61
CA GLU A 111 37.08 -15.74 -25.24
C GLU A 111 36.37 -14.39 -25.11
N TRP A 112 36.89 -13.52 -24.24
CA TRP A 112 36.38 -12.16 -24.04
C TRP A 112 36.97 -11.16 -25.02
N THR A 113 36.11 -10.34 -25.66
CA THR A 113 36.55 -9.15 -26.40
C THR A 113 37.24 -8.15 -25.46
N GLU A 114 38.17 -7.35 -25.99
CA GLU A 114 38.84 -6.28 -25.25
C GLU A 114 37.84 -5.29 -24.58
N ALA A 115 36.74 -4.99 -25.27
CA ALA A 115 35.69 -4.10 -24.78
C ALA A 115 34.97 -4.69 -23.55
N ALA A 116 34.58 -5.96 -23.59
CA ALA A 116 33.96 -6.64 -22.45
C ALA A 116 34.95 -6.83 -21.30
N ARG A 117 36.19 -7.21 -21.61
CA ARG A 117 37.28 -7.38 -20.64
C ARG A 117 37.50 -6.12 -19.80
N ASN A 118 37.70 -4.98 -20.46
CA ASN A 118 37.82 -3.67 -19.82
C ASN A 118 36.59 -3.31 -18.95
N GLN A 119 35.38 -3.68 -19.37
CA GLN A 119 34.15 -3.35 -18.66
C GLN A 119 33.92 -4.23 -17.43
N ILE A 120 34.34 -5.49 -17.47
CA ILE A 120 34.31 -6.41 -16.32
C ILE A 120 35.34 -5.97 -15.28
N GLU A 121 36.58 -5.69 -15.71
CA GLU A 121 37.67 -5.18 -14.85
C GLU A 121 37.31 -3.85 -14.17
N ARG A 122 36.67 -2.94 -14.91
CA ARG A 122 36.18 -1.65 -14.38
C ARG A 122 34.82 -1.77 -13.67
N LYS A 123 34.27 -2.98 -13.53
CA LYS A 123 33.01 -3.30 -12.83
C LYS A 123 31.79 -2.56 -13.39
N HIS A 124 31.83 -2.17 -14.67
CA HIS A 124 30.68 -1.64 -15.43
C HIS A 124 29.61 -2.72 -15.64
N TYR A 125 30.05 -3.97 -15.80
CA TYR A 125 29.21 -5.15 -15.77
C TYR A 125 29.74 -6.13 -14.74
N ARG A 126 28.82 -6.78 -14.03
CA ARG A 126 29.12 -7.69 -12.92
C ARG A 126 28.34 -9.00 -12.98
N TYR A 127 27.63 -9.27 -14.08
CA TYR A 127 26.78 -10.46 -14.18
C TYR A 127 26.71 -10.98 -15.62
N LEU A 128 26.42 -12.27 -15.80
CA LEU A 128 26.52 -12.98 -17.09
C LEU A 128 25.30 -13.87 -17.35
N SER A 129 24.60 -13.84 -18.49
CA SER A 129 23.20 -14.30 -18.51
C SER A 129 22.85 -15.39 -19.52
N PRO A 130 23.16 -16.67 -19.22
CA PRO A 130 22.76 -17.77 -20.08
C PRO A 130 21.29 -17.68 -20.49
N VAL A 131 21.08 -17.84 -21.78
CA VAL A 131 19.78 -18.05 -22.39
C VAL A 131 19.77 -19.50 -22.85
N PHE A 132 18.72 -20.24 -22.49
CA PHE A 132 18.53 -21.60 -22.95
C PHE A 132 17.13 -21.83 -23.51
N LEU A 133 17.03 -22.85 -24.37
CA LEU A 133 15.77 -23.43 -24.79
C LEU A 133 15.36 -24.50 -23.77
N PHE A 134 14.06 -24.61 -23.48
CA PHE A 134 13.51 -25.61 -22.57
C PHE A 134 12.22 -26.24 -23.13
N GLU A 135 11.97 -27.50 -22.77
CA GLU A 135 10.73 -28.22 -23.05
C GLU A 135 9.57 -27.59 -22.23
N PRO A 136 8.53 -27.01 -22.85
CA PRO A 136 7.49 -26.29 -22.07
C PRO A 136 6.71 -27.17 -21.08
N ALA A 137 6.50 -28.45 -21.42
CA ALA A 137 5.70 -29.40 -20.64
C ALA A 137 6.44 -29.98 -19.42
N THR A 138 7.74 -30.25 -19.54
CA THR A 138 8.57 -30.85 -18.48
C THR A 138 9.42 -29.82 -17.73
N ARG A 139 9.56 -28.61 -18.29
CA ARG A 139 10.54 -27.58 -17.92
C ARG A 139 12.01 -28.02 -18.04
N ARG A 140 12.31 -29.13 -18.71
CA ARG A 140 13.69 -29.58 -18.96
C ARG A 140 14.46 -28.56 -19.80
N ILE A 141 15.68 -28.21 -19.37
CA ILE A 141 16.64 -27.44 -20.15
C ILE A 141 17.19 -28.32 -21.29
N ALA A 142 17.04 -27.87 -22.54
CA ALA A 142 17.37 -28.66 -23.73
C ALA A 142 18.74 -28.29 -24.33
N THR A 143 19.05 -27.00 -24.44
CA THR A 143 20.35 -26.49 -24.89
C THR A 143 20.51 -25.02 -24.51
N LEU A 144 21.75 -24.58 -24.30
CA LEU A 144 22.09 -23.15 -24.30
C LEU A 144 21.92 -22.54 -25.70
N SER A 145 21.81 -21.20 -25.76
CA SER A 145 21.55 -20.37 -26.94
C SER A 145 22.54 -19.20 -27.05
N SER A 146 22.77 -18.51 -25.94
CA SER A 146 23.59 -17.31 -25.82
C SER A 146 23.84 -17.02 -24.34
N ALA A 147 24.57 -15.94 -24.01
CA ALA A 147 24.49 -15.34 -22.68
C ALA A 147 24.53 -13.80 -22.73
N GLY A 148 23.97 -13.09 -21.75
CA GLY A 148 24.00 -11.61 -21.70
C GLY A 148 24.89 -11.05 -20.58
N LEU A 149 25.92 -10.28 -20.92
CA LEU A 149 26.70 -9.49 -19.95
C LEU A 149 25.83 -8.31 -19.47
N THR A 150 25.61 -8.21 -18.15
CA THR A 150 24.48 -7.47 -17.55
C THR A 150 24.74 -7.00 -16.12
N ASN A 151 23.80 -6.22 -15.56
CA ASN A 151 23.74 -5.83 -14.15
C ASN A 151 22.47 -6.27 -13.39
N ARG A 152 21.57 -7.07 -13.98
CA ARG A 152 20.26 -7.42 -13.36
C ARG A 152 20.01 -8.94 -13.26
N PRO A 153 20.66 -9.65 -12.32
CA PRO A 153 20.70 -11.12 -12.30
C PRO A 153 19.36 -11.83 -12.06
N ASN A 154 19.32 -13.10 -12.50
CA ASN A 154 18.11 -13.92 -12.48
C ASN A 154 18.37 -15.42 -12.23
N LEU A 155 19.62 -15.91 -12.22
CA LEU A 155 20.00 -17.10 -11.45
C LEU A 155 20.79 -16.68 -10.21
N PHE A 156 21.20 -17.66 -9.41
CA PHE A 156 22.20 -17.51 -8.37
C PHE A 156 23.42 -18.30 -8.78
N LEU A 157 24.45 -17.60 -9.25
CA LEU A 157 25.79 -18.12 -9.52
C LEU A 157 26.78 -17.24 -8.68
N THR A 158 28.12 -17.33 -8.77
CA THR A 158 29.05 -17.02 -7.64
C THR A 158 29.84 -15.64 -7.50
N ALA A 159 29.49 -14.44 -8.05
CA ALA A 159 30.27 -13.16 -8.02
C ALA A 159 30.27 -12.27 -9.33
N LEU A 160 31.43 -11.81 -9.86
CA LEU A 160 31.91 -11.74 -11.28
C LEU A 160 33.16 -10.81 -11.41
N ASN A 161 34.40 -11.35 -11.27
CA ASN A 161 35.71 -10.98 -11.88
C ASN A 161 36.98 -11.49 -11.11
N GLN A 162 36.90 -12.52 -10.24
CA GLN A 162 38.00 -12.83 -9.28
C GLN A 162 39.12 -13.77 -9.75
N GLY A 163 40.25 -13.66 -9.04
CA GLY A 163 41.15 -14.77 -8.75
C GLY A 163 40.53 -15.88 -7.87
N LEU A 164 40.21 -17.00 -8.51
CA LEU A 164 40.55 -18.32 -7.99
C LEU A 164 42.06 -18.34 -7.72
N ASN A 165 42.48 -18.03 -6.49
CA ASN A 165 43.88 -18.05 -6.11
C ASN A 165 44.29 -19.42 -5.56
N ASP A 166 45.44 -19.89 -6.04
CA ASP A 166 46.19 -21.08 -5.62
C ASP A 166 45.57 -22.46 -5.93
N LEU A 167 45.98 -23.01 -7.08
CA LEU A 167 45.94 -24.44 -7.37
C LEU A 167 47.37 -25.03 -7.48
N SER A 168 48.21 -24.76 -6.49
CA SER A 168 49.43 -25.55 -6.26
C SER A 168 49.11 -26.79 -5.40
N HIS A 169 48.85 -27.92 -6.04
CA HIS A 169 48.58 -29.18 -5.32
C HIS A 169 49.74 -29.59 -4.40
N PRO A 170 49.40 -30.03 -3.18
CA PRO A 170 49.84 -31.36 -2.78
C PRO A 170 48.66 -32.28 -2.42
N GLN A 171 48.76 -33.52 -2.91
CA GLN A 171 47.82 -34.61 -2.68
C GLN A 171 47.69 -34.97 -1.20
N LYS A 172 46.46 -35.05 -0.67
CA LYS A 172 46.20 -35.75 0.59
C LYS A 172 44.76 -36.28 0.74
N GLU A 173 44.69 -37.60 0.93
CA GLU A 173 43.85 -38.40 1.85
C GLU A 173 42.35 -38.05 2.05
N ALA A 174 41.54 -39.07 2.34
CA ALA A 174 40.09 -38.96 2.49
C ALA A 174 39.69 -38.16 3.75
N ALA A 175 39.64 -36.83 3.62
CA ALA A 175 39.16 -35.92 4.65
C ALA A 175 37.64 -35.95 4.74
N THR A 176 37.11 -36.16 5.95
CA THR A 176 35.71 -35.92 6.29
C THR A 176 35.33 -34.48 5.91
N MET A 177 34.17 -34.27 5.28
CA MET A 177 33.66 -32.92 4.97
C MET A 177 33.28 -32.20 6.27
N VAL A 178 34.26 -31.52 6.86
CA VAL A 178 34.08 -30.64 8.01
C VAL A 178 33.49 -29.33 7.51
N LEU A 179 32.26 -29.04 7.92
CA LEU A 179 31.55 -27.80 7.61
C LEU A 179 32.45 -26.57 7.86
N PRO A 180 32.49 -25.55 6.98
CA PRO A 180 33.34 -24.38 7.18
C PRO A 180 33.09 -23.66 8.51
N GLU A 181 34.18 -23.32 9.22
CA GLU A 181 34.14 -22.70 10.56
C GLU A 181 33.32 -21.39 10.59
N ALA A 182 33.37 -20.60 9.52
CA ALA A 182 32.56 -19.39 9.37
C ALA A 182 31.05 -19.70 9.36
N ILE A 183 30.64 -20.81 8.73
CA ILE A 183 29.23 -21.24 8.69
C ILE A 183 28.82 -21.77 10.06
N ARG A 184 29.67 -22.59 10.73
CA ARG A 184 29.42 -22.99 12.13
C ARG A 184 29.19 -21.79 13.04
N LYS A 185 30.08 -20.79 13.00
CA LYS A 185 29.98 -19.58 13.83
C LYS A 185 28.77 -18.72 13.50
N ALA A 186 28.40 -18.60 12.22
CA ALA A 186 27.20 -17.87 11.80
C ALA A 186 25.90 -18.58 12.26
N LEU A 187 25.85 -19.90 12.16
CA LEU A 187 24.70 -20.73 12.56
C LEU A 187 24.68 -21.09 14.06
N ARG A 188 25.76 -20.75 14.79
CA ARG A 188 25.99 -21.09 16.22
C ARG A 188 25.99 -22.60 16.52
N LEU A 189 26.60 -23.37 15.63
CA LEU A 189 26.71 -24.83 15.72
C LEU A 189 28.01 -25.27 16.42
N ALA A 190 28.01 -26.48 16.99
CA ALA A 190 29.16 -27.11 17.63
C ALA A 190 30.27 -27.44 16.62
N ASP A 191 31.53 -27.54 17.05
CA ASP A 191 32.68 -27.63 16.13
C ASP A 191 32.77 -28.91 15.28
N ASP A 192 32.06 -29.96 15.70
CA ASP A 192 31.86 -31.23 15.01
C ASP A 192 30.59 -31.28 14.14
N ALA A 193 29.80 -30.20 14.11
CA ALA A 193 28.53 -30.16 13.39
C ALA A 193 28.67 -30.39 11.88
N THR A 194 27.78 -31.21 11.35
CA THR A 194 27.76 -31.65 9.95
C THR A 194 26.99 -30.67 9.05
N GLU A 195 27.07 -30.87 7.74
CA GLU A 195 26.23 -30.16 6.77
C GLU A 195 24.74 -30.43 6.99
N SER A 196 24.36 -31.61 7.52
CA SER A 196 22.97 -31.93 7.86
C SER A 196 22.45 -31.08 9.03
N ASP A 197 23.31 -30.78 10.01
CA ASP A 197 23.00 -29.88 11.13
C ASP A 197 22.88 -28.43 10.66
N ALA A 198 23.73 -28.01 9.71
CA ALA A 198 23.63 -26.70 9.06
C ALA A 198 22.32 -26.53 8.29
N VAL A 199 21.95 -27.49 7.45
CA VAL A 199 20.67 -27.48 6.72
C VAL A 199 19.49 -27.47 7.69
N SER A 200 19.55 -28.23 8.79
CA SER A 200 18.51 -28.25 9.82
C SER A 200 18.35 -26.91 10.53
N ALA A 201 19.46 -26.26 10.90
CA ALA A 201 19.47 -24.93 11.51
C ALA A 201 18.95 -23.85 10.53
N ILE A 202 19.37 -23.89 9.27
CA ILE A 202 18.91 -22.98 8.21
C ILE A 202 17.39 -23.12 8.01
N ASN A 203 16.87 -24.35 7.91
CA ASN A 203 15.44 -24.61 7.76
C ASN A 203 14.64 -24.12 8.98
N SER A 204 15.15 -24.32 10.20
CA SER A 204 14.54 -23.80 11.43
C SER A 204 14.48 -22.27 11.45
N MET A 205 15.55 -21.60 11.03
CA MET A 205 15.56 -20.13 10.89
C MET A 205 14.61 -19.64 9.79
N GLN A 206 14.53 -20.31 8.63
CA GLN A 206 13.59 -19.96 7.57
C GLN A 206 12.12 -20.10 8.05
N GLY A 207 11.77 -21.19 8.73
CA GLY A 207 10.44 -21.38 9.30
C GLY A 207 10.08 -20.34 10.38
N SER A 208 11.04 -20.00 11.24
CA SER A 208 10.91 -18.94 12.25
C SER A 208 10.71 -17.56 11.61
N LEU A 209 11.50 -17.25 10.57
CA LEU A 209 11.42 -16.00 9.81
C LEU A 209 10.10 -15.89 9.03
N GLN A 210 9.61 -16.98 8.43
CA GLN A 210 8.30 -16.99 7.78
C GLN A 210 7.16 -16.77 8.79
N THR A 211 7.25 -17.36 9.98
CA THR A 211 6.27 -17.15 11.05
C THR A 211 6.29 -15.70 11.54
N ALA A 212 7.46 -15.10 11.73
CA ALA A 212 7.61 -13.70 12.11
C ALA A 212 7.08 -12.74 11.02
N ARG A 213 7.33 -13.03 9.74
CA ARG A 213 6.77 -12.24 8.62
C ARG A 213 5.26 -12.36 8.55
N ASN A 214 4.71 -13.56 8.66
CA ASN A 214 3.26 -13.75 8.67
C ASN A 214 2.60 -12.97 9.83
N GLN A 215 3.22 -12.94 11.01
CA GLN A 215 2.72 -12.15 12.17
C GLN A 215 2.86 -10.63 11.98
N ALA A 216 3.82 -10.16 11.17
CA ALA A 216 4.01 -8.73 10.87
C ALA A 216 3.12 -8.25 9.71
N GLU A 217 2.90 -9.08 8.70
CA GLU A 217 2.07 -8.80 7.52
C GLU A 217 0.57 -9.06 7.80
N GLN A 218 0.25 -9.99 8.71
CA GLN A 218 -1.11 -10.26 9.21
C GLN A 218 -1.12 -10.35 10.75
N PRO A 219 -1.02 -9.20 11.46
CA PRO A 219 -1.12 -9.17 12.92
C PRO A 219 -2.52 -9.64 13.37
N PRO A 220 -2.64 -10.42 14.47
CA PRO A 220 -3.90 -11.02 14.88
C PRO A 220 -4.92 -9.94 15.30
N LEU A 221 -6.05 -9.90 14.59
CA LEU A 221 -7.11 -8.89 14.78
C LEU A 221 -7.76 -8.92 16.18
N GLU A 222 -7.59 -10.03 16.91
CA GLU A 222 -7.94 -10.15 18.34
C GLU A 222 -7.18 -9.16 19.25
N LYS A 223 -6.03 -8.65 18.79
CA LYS A 223 -5.09 -7.82 19.57
C LYS A 223 -4.68 -6.53 18.86
N PHE A 224 -4.79 -6.47 17.53
CA PHE A 224 -4.35 -5.34 16.71
C PHE A 224 -5.43 -4.95 15.70
N VAL A 225 -5.96 -3.74 15.82
CA VAL A 225 -6.91 -3.17 14.85
C VAL A 225 -6.13 -2.31 13.84
N PRO A 226 -6.35 -2.44 12.52
CA PRO A 226 -5.75 -1.56 11.53
C PRO A 226 -6.08 -0.09 11.81
N ARG A 227 -5.08 0.80 11.67
CA ARG A 227 -5.22 2.21 12.07
C ARG A 227 -6.38 2.92 11.37
N ALA A 228 -6.63 2.59 10.09
CA ALA A 228 -7.76 3.14 9.33
C ALA A 228 -9.11 2.71 9.91
N ASP A 229 -9.28 1.46 10.32
CA ASP A 229 -10.53 0.94 10.90
C ASP A 229 -10.79 1.53 12.29
N HIS A 230 -9.73 1.69 13.10
CA HIS A 230 -9.78 2.39 14.38
C HIS A 230 -10.24 3.85 14.19
N ASP A 231 -9.58 4.61 13.32
CA ASP A 231 -9.88 6.02 13.13
C ASP A 231 -11.26 6.24 12.48
N ALA A 232 -11.72 5.30 11.63
CA ALA A 232 -13.08 5.27 11.08
C ALA A 232 -14.15 4.80 12.09
N ALA A 233 -13.80 4.02 13.12
CA ALA A 233 -14.69 3.72 14.24
C ALA A 233 -14.81 4.94 15.18
N LEU A 234 -13.68 5.57 15.53
CA LEU A 234 -13.62 6.76 16.37
C LEU A 234 -14.40 7.93 15.76
N SER A 235 -14.22 8.20 14.46
CA SER A 235 -14.98 9.24 13.76
C SER A 235 -16.50 9.00 13.80
N ARG A 236 -16.95 7.75 13.61
CA ARG A 236 -18.37 7.40 13.72
C ARG A 236 -18.91 7.56 15.14
N ALA A 237 -18.14 7.19 16.17
CA ALA A 237 -18.51 7.39 17.56
C ALA A 237 -18.67 8.88 17.89
N THR A 238 -17.66 9.71 17.58
CA THR A 238 -17.71 11.16 17.82
C THR A 238 -18.87 11.84 17.09
N ASN A 239 -19.14 11.45 15.84
CA ASN A 239 -20.29 11.99 15.08
C ASN A 239 -21.64 11.59 15.71
N ALA A 240 -21.77 10.34 16.20
CA ALA A 240 -22.98 9.87 16.87
C ALA A 240 -23.19 10.54 18.24
N GLU A 241 -22.12 10.77 19.00
CA GLU A 241 -22.15 11.51 20.26
C GLU A 241 -22.59 12.97 20.07
N GLN A 242 -22.06 13.65 19.05
CA GLN A 242 -22.47 15.01 18.68
C GLN A 242 -23.93 15.07 18.23
N GLN A 243 -24.38 14.13 17.39
CA GLN A 243 -25.78 14.03 16.97
C GLN A 243 -26.72 13.75 18.16
N LEU A 244 -26.31 12.89 19.11
CA LEU A 244 -27.07 12.62 20.32
C LEU A 244 -27.19 13.87 21.21
N GLN A 245 -26.09 14.60 21.44
CA GLN A 245 -26.12 15.86 22.19
C GLN A 245 -27.03 16.90 21.52
N GLN A 246 -26.94 17.03 20.19
CA GLN A 246 -27.81 17.93 19.43
C GLN A 246 -29.28 17.53 19.52
N HIS A 247 -29.61 16.23 19.43
CA HIS A 247 -30.98 15.73 19.58
C HIS A 247 -31.53 15.94 20.99
N LEU A 248 -30.72 15.76 22.03
CA LEU A 248 -31.11 16.02 23.42
C LEU A 248 -31.40 17.51 23.66
N GLN A 249 -30.55 18.41 23.16
CA GLN A 249 -30.79 19.86 23.23
C GLN A 249 -32.05 20.26 22.46
N GLN A 250 -32.28 19.71 21.27
CA GLN A 250 -33.52 19.94 20.50
C GLN A 250 -34.78 19.40 21.19
N ALA A 251 -34.68 18.28 21.92
CA ALA A 251 -35.80 17.74 22.69
C ALA A 251 -36.11 18.64 23.90
N GLN A 252 -35.09 19.02 24.66
CA GLN A 252 -35.22 19.93 25.81
C GLN A 252 -35.81 21.28 25.40
N GLU A 253 -35.31 21.91 24.33
CA GLU A 253 -35.84 23.20 23.87
C GLU A 253 -37.32 23.10 23.46
N ARG A 254 -37.74 22.03 22.77
CA ARG A 254 -39.16 21.81 22.43
C ARG A 254 -40.04 21.61 23.66
N GLU A 255 -39.56 20.91 24.69
CA GLU A 255 -40.28 20.79 25.96
C GLU A 255 -40.43 22.15 26.68
N ILE A 256 -39.38 22.98 26.65
CA ILE A 256 -39.39 24.34 27.19
C ILE A 256 -40.39 25.22 26.42
N GLU A 257 -40.33 25.24 25.09
CA GLU A 257 -41.28 25.98 24.24
C GLU A 257 -42.72 25.53 24.50
N THR A 258 -42.96 24.22 24.59
CA THR A 258 -44.29 23.65 24.88
C THR A 258 -44.81 24.11 26.25
N ALA A 259 -43.99 24.02 27.30
CA ALA A 259 -44.38 24.42 28.65
C ALA A 259 -44.62 25.95 28.77
N ILE A 260 -43.81 26.75 28.07
CA ILE A 260 -43.95 28.22 28.05
C ILE A 260 -45.21 28.65 27.30
N ASN A 261 -45.51 28.03 26.15
CA ASN A 261 -46.73 28.32 25.40
C ASN A 261 -47.98 27.94 26.20
N GLN A 262 -48.00 26.77 26.85
CA GLN A 262 -49.10 26.37 27.75
C GLN A 262 -49.28 27.33 28.92
N ALA A 263 -48.19 27.87 29.48
CA ALA A 263 -48.24 28.85 30.58
C ALA A 263 -48.71 30.24 30.13
N LEU A 264 -48.45 30.63 28.88
CA LEU A 264 -49.00 31.84 28.24
C LEU A 264 -50.51 31.67 27.95
N GLU A 265 -50.92 30.57 27.32
CA GLU A 265 -52.33 30.23 27.05
C GLU A 265 -53.17 30.15 28.34
N ALA A 266 -52.59 29.64 29.44
CA ALA A 266 -53.22 29.59 30.74
C ALA A 266 -53.16 30.91 31.55
N GLY A 267 -52.61 32.00 30.98
CA GLY A 267 -52.51 33.31 31.62
C GLY A 267 -51.64 33.34 32.90
N LYS A 268 -50.73 32.36 33.05
CA LYS A 268 -49.87 32.18 34.23
C LYS A 268 -48.59 33.01 34.17
N ILE A 269 -48.15 33.34 32.97
CA ILE A 269 -47.03 34.27 32.69
C ILE A 269 -47.48 35.28 31.64
N THR A 270 -46.81 36.44 31.58
CA THR A 270 -47.08 37.46 30.56
C THR A 270 -46.11 37.31 29.38
N PRO A 271 -46.47 37.77 28.16
CA PRO A 271 -45.57 37.76 27.01
C PRO A 271 -44.21 38.43 27.29
N ALA A 272 -44.20 39.52 28.07
CA ALA A 272 -42.98 40.22 28.47
C ALA A 272 -42.05 39.39 29.38
N THR A 273 -42.59 38.39 30.09
CA THR A 273 -41.82 37.47 30.95
C THR A 273 -41.43 36.15 30.27
N ALA A 274 -41.92 35.88 29.06
CA ALA A 274 -41.74 34.59 28.39
C ALA A 274 -40.26 34.22 28.16
N GLU A 275 -39.45 35.15 27.65
CA GLU A 275 -38.01 34.90 27.40
C GLU A 275 -37.20 34.75 28.70
N TYR A 276 -37.59 35.44 29.78
CA TYR A 276 -36.98 35.23 31.10
C TYR A 276 -37.26 33.80 31.61
N HIS A 277 -38.51 33.34 31.50
CA HIS A 277 -38.86 31.97 31.90
C HIS A 277 -38.23 30.91 31.00
N LYS A 278 -38.14 31.11 29.67
CA LYS A 278 -37.37 30.22 28.77
C LYS A 278 -35.91 30.12 29.20
N ALA A 279 -35.25 31.25 29.46
CA ALA A 279 -33.86 31.28 29.90
C ALA A 279 -33.65 30.56 31.25
N ALA A 280 -34.60 30.68 32.19
CA ALA A 280 -34.59 29.93 33.44
C ALA A 280 -34.79 28.41 33.22
N CYS A 281 -35.69 28.00 32.31
CA CYS A 281 -35.95 26.59 32.03
C CYS A 281 -34.77 25.84 31.38
N ARG A 282 -33.84 26.56 30.72
CA ARG A 282 -32.61 26.00 30.15
C ARG A 282 -31.53 25.67 31.20
N GLN A 283 -31.72 26.03 32.47
CA GLN A 283 -30.84 25.63 33.57
C GLN A 283 -31.18 24.22 34.07
N ASP A 284 -30.21 23.52 34.69
CA ASP A 284 -30.43 22.17 35.25
C ASP A 284 -31.59 22.17 36.26
N GLY A 285 -32.61 21.34 36.01
CA GLY A 285 -33.84 21.29 36.81
C GLY A 285 -34.80 22.48 36.64
N GLY A 286 -34.41 23.51 35.88
CA GLY A 286 -35.17 24.76 35.71
C GLY A 286 -36.55 24.55 35.09
N LEU A 287 -36.68 23.62 34.14
CA LEU A 287 -37.96 23.25 33.52
C LEU A 287 -38.96 22.66 34.54
N ASP A 288 -38.51 21.84 35.49
CA ASP A 288 -39.40 21.24 36.50
C ASP A 288 -39.72 22.24 37.62
N ALA A 289 -38.78 23.12 37.98
CA ALA A 289 -39.06 24.27 38.84
C ALA A 289 -40.09 25.22 38.19
N PHE A 290 -40.04 25.41 36.87
CA PHE A 290 -41.05 26.19 36.14
C PHE A 290 -42.42 25.49 36.10
N LYS A 291 -42.49 24.18 35.85
CA LYS A 291 -43.75 23.41 35.96
C LYS A 291 -44.38 23.54 37.35
N GLN A 292 -43.58 23.48 38.42
CA GLN A 292 -44.05 23.70 39.80
C GLN A 292 -44.55 25.14 40.03
N TYR A 293 -43.84 26.15 39.51
CA TYR A 293 -44.28 27.54 39.54
C TYR A 293 -45.62 27.74 38.81
N VAL A 294 -45.77 27.23 37.59
CA VAL A 294 -46.99 27.36 36.78
C VAL A 294 -48.21 26.69 37.46
N ALA A 295 -47.99 25.58 38.18
CA ALA A 295 -49.03 24.91 38.96
C ALA A 295 -49.47 25.72 40.19
N ALA A 296 -48.57 26.46 40.84
CA ALA A 296 -48.85 27.29 42.01
C ALA A 296 -49.29 28.73 41.67
N ALA A 297 -48.93 29.25 40.50
CA ALA A 297 -49.19 30.63 40.11
C ALA A 297 -50.69 30.93 39.95
N PRO A 298 -51.18 32.10 40.41
CA PRO A 298 -52.50 32.60 40.02
C PRO A 298 -52.53 32.93 38.51
N VAL A 299 -53.73 33.13 37.96
CA VAL A 299 -53.85 33.72 36.62
C VAL A 299 -53.58 35.21 36.75
N VAL A 300 -52.51 35.69 36.12
CA VAL A 300 -52.04 37.10 36.16
C VAL A 300 -52.28 37.84 34.86
N ALA A 301 -52.35 37.10 33.75
CA ALA A 301 -52.82 37.58 32.44
C ALA A 301 -54.15 36.90 32.11
N ALA A 302 -55.19 37.23 32.88
CA ALA A 302 -56.56 36.87 32.51
C ALA A 302 -56.96 37.65 31.25
N ASP A 303 -57.78 37.05 30.38
CA ASP A 303 -58.31 37.72 29.19
C ASP A 303 -58.97 39.05 29.60
N SER A 304 -58.41 40.14 29.07
CA SER A 304 -58.84 41.49 29.38
C SER A 304 -60.18 41.84 28.71
N GLY A 305 -60.59 41.07 27.70
CA GLY A 305 -61.68 41.40 26.79
C GLY A 305 -61.43 42.69 26.00
N LEU A 306 -60.19 43.17 25.91
CA LEU A 306 -59.79 44.36 25.15
C LEU A 306 -59.08 44.02 23.84
N ASP A 307 -58.63 42.78 23.66
CA ASP A 307 -57.99 42.35 22.41
C ASP A 307 -58.95 42.50 21.22
N GLY A 308 -58.49 43.19 20.18
CA GLY A 308 -59.30 43.57 19.02
C GLY A 308 -60.24 44.78 19.22
N LYS A 309 -60.39 45.32 20.44
CA LYS A 309 -61.12 46.57 20.66
C LYS A 309 -60.21 47.76 20.41
N GLN A 310 -60.36 48.38 19.24
CA GLN A 310 -59.93 49.77 19.09
C GLN A 310 -60.74 50.65 20.06
N PRO A 311 -60.14 51.71 20.64
CA PRO A 311 -60.93 52.74 21.33
C PRO A 311 -61.92 53.36 20.33
N ASP A 312 -63.13 53.69 20.79
CA ASP A 312 -64.18 54.30 19.95
C ASP A 312 -63.62 55.53 19.21
N GLN A 313 -63.51 55.43 17.87
CA GLN A 313 -63.18 56.59 17.06
C GLN A 313 -64.35 57.58 17.09
N GLU A 314 -64.05 58.79 17.58
CA GLU A 314 -64.94 59.96 17.58
C GLU A 314 -66.40 59.70 18.03
N LYS A 315 -66.58 59.29 19.30
CA LYS A 315 -67.76 59.80 20.01
C LYS A 315 -67.61 61.31 20.19
N ALA A 316 -68.37 62.07 19.40
CA ALA A 316 -68.53 63.51 19.59
C ALA A 316 -68.87 63.82 21.06
N LEU A 317 -68.26 64.88 21.60
CA LEU A 317 -68.33 65.28 23.02
C LEU A 317 -69.73 65.09 23.61
N ASN A 318 -69.88 64.14 24.52
CA ASN A 318 -71.12 63.98 25.27
C ASN A 318 -71.34 65.18 26.22
N SER A 319 -72.57 65.32 26.70
CA SER A 319 -72.98 66.40 27.61
C SER A 319 -72.10 66.49 28.84
N GLU A 320 -71.63 65.35 29.33
CA GLU A 320 -70.86 65.21 30.56
C GLU A 320 -69.43 65.77 30.39
N THR A 321 -68.72 65.37 29.32
CA THR A 321 -67.36 65.88 29.04
C THR A 321 -67.37 67.38 28.76
N SER A 322 -68.42 67.87 28.08
CA SER A 322 -68.61 69.30 27.80
C SER A 322 -68.84 70.13 29.08
N GLN A 323 -69.59 69.60 30.06
CA GLN A 323 -69.79 70.27 31.35
C GLN A 323 -68.52 70.29 32.21
N VAL A 324 -67.75 69.19 32.23
CA VAL A 324 -66.49 69.13 32.98
C VAL A 324 -65.48 70.14 32.42
N ALA A 325 -65.34 70.25 31.10
CA ALA A 325 -64.45 71.24 30.47
C ALA A 325 -64.81 72.68 30.86
N ALA A 326 -66.11 73.02 30.83
CA ALA A 326 -66.61 74.33 31.22
C ALA A 326 -66.35 74.65 32.71
N MET A 327 -66.41 73.65 33.61
CA MET A 327 -66.06 73.83 35.02
C MET A 327 -64.57 74.14 35.23
N PHE A 328 -63.69 73.66 34.35
CA PHE A 328 -62.26 73.99 34.36
C PHE A 328 -61.89 75.19 33.45
N GLY A 329 -62.89 75.90 32.91
CA GLY A 329 -62.69 77.13 32.13
C GLY A 329 -62.24 76.94 30.68
N ASN A 330 -62.22 75.70 30.17
CA ASN A 330 -61.79 75.40 28.80
C ASN A 330 -62.98 75.34 27.84
N SER A 331 -62.80 75.82 26.61
CA SER A 331 -63.82 75.72 25.56
C SER A 331 -63.82 74.35 24.88
N ALA A 332 -64.88 74.06 24.13
CA ALA A 332 -64.96 72.83 23.32
C ALA A 332 -63.95 72.80 22.16
N ASP A 333 -63.33 73.94 21.81
CA ASP A 333 -62.31 74.04 20.78
C ASP A 333 -60.90 73.81 21.36
N ASP A 334 -60.61 74.31 22.57
CA ASP A 334 -59.36 74.01 23.30
C ASP A 334 -59.15 72.50 23.46
N ILE A 335 -60.22 71.75 23.81
CA ILE A 335 -60.15 70.28 23.92
C ILE A 335 -59.76 69.66 22.58
N ARG A 336 -60.27 70.18 21.45
CA ARG A 336 -59.98 69.63 20.12
C ARG A 336 -58.55 69.94 19.67
N GLU A 337 -58.01 71.11 20.02
CA GLU A 337 -56.61 71.47 19.74
C GLU A 337 -55.64 70.63 20.60
N TYR A 338 -55.84 70.58 21.92
CA TYR A 338 -54.91 69.86 22.81
C TYR A 338 -55.08 68.34 22.83
N SER A 339 -56.22 67.77 22.43
CA SER A 339 -56.39 66.31 22.31
C SER A 339 -55.58 65.70 21.16
N GLN A 340 -55.32 66.44 20.08
CA GLN A 340 -54.45 65.99 18.99
C GLN A 340 -52.95 66.23 19.29
N ALA A 341 -52.62 67.21 20.15
CA ALA A 341 -51.24 67.48 20.57
C ALA A 341 -50.62 66.39 21.48
N GLY A 342 -51.41 65.45 22.00
CA GLY A 342 -50.95 64.33 22.83
C GLY A 342 -50.49 63.08 22.08
N GLY A 343 -50.50 63.09 20.74
CA GLY A 343 -50.22 61.90 19.91
C GLY A 343 -48.77 61.77 19.44
N ASN A 344 -47.83 61.49 20.34
CA ASN A 344 -46.44 61.13 19.98
C ASN A 344 -45.72 60.30 21.06
#